data_AF-A7RW24-F1
#
_entry.id   AF-A7RW24-F1
#
_cell.length_a   1.000
_cell.length_b   1.000
_cell.length_c   1.000
_cell.angle_alpha   90.00
_cell.angle_beta   90.00
_cell.angle_gamma   90.00
#
_symmetry.space_group_name_H-M   'P 1'
#
loop_
_entity.id
_entity.type
_entity.pdbx_description
1 polymer ?
#
loop_
_entity_poly.entity_id
_entity_poly.type
_entity_poly.pdbx_seq_one_letter_code
_entity_poly.pdbx_strand_id
1 'polypeptide(L)'
;MLKNFLADMLRYDMENDESTKRTFAFDEPCENFRDVRPNACKELAEMDKHYCSDYPSQAKRFCKRTCSPCGPAKEKAPGPSAECEDLRNDCKFMIPLYRKAYNQDPCVTYPSYTYKYCRKFCSQCIGPIRV
;
A
#
# COMPACT_ATOMS: atom_id res chain seq x y z
N MET A 1 -16.19 65.21 -11.33
CA MET A 1 -14.98 64.43 -10.99
C MET A 1 -15.26 63.47 -9.83
N LEU A 2 -16.18 62.51 -10.00
CA LEU A 2 -16.56 61.57 -8.91
C LEU A 2 -17.04 60.20 -9.42
N LYS A 3 -16.91 59.93 -10.72
CA LYS A 3 -17.30 58.64 -11.32
C LYS A 3 -16.11 57.70 -11.57
N ASN A 4 -14.88 58.19 -11.42
CA ASN A 4 -13.67 57.39 -11.68
C ASN A 4 -13.06 56.77 -10.41
N PHE A 5 -13.50 57.17 -9.21
CA PHE A 5 -12.95 56.64 -7.96
C PHE A 5 -13.62 55.32 -7.53
N LEU A 6 -14.88 55.09 -7.93
CA LEU A 6 -15.63 53.88 -7.63
C LEU A 6 -15.30 52.70 -8.55
N ALA A 7 -14.74 52.97 -9.74
CA ALA A 7 -14.33 51.93 -10.69
C ALA A 7 -13.01 51.25 -10.28
N ASP A 8 -12.11 51.97 -9.62
CA ASP A 8 -10.85 51.39 -9.11
C ASP A 8 -11.04 50.61 -7.80
N MET A 9 -12.04 50.96 -6.98
CA MET A 9 -12.31 50.25 -5.73
C MET A 9 -12.94 48.87 -5.96
N LEU A 10 -13.73 48.68 -7.02
CA LEU A 10 -14.28 47.38 -7.40
C LEU A 10 -13.28 46.47 -8.16
N ARG A 11 -12.13 47.02 -8.56
CA ARG A 11 -11.08 46.26 -9.23
C ARG A 11 -10.06 45.68 -8.26
N TYR A 12 -9.97 46.24 -7.04
CA TYR A 12 -9.02 45.80 -6.02
C TYR A 12 -9.50 44.59 -5.19
N ASP A 13 -10.82 44.35 -5.11
CA ASP A 13 -11.39 43.24 -4.34
C ASP A 13 -11.56 41.93 -5.15
N MET A 14 -11.30 41.97 -6.45
CA MET A 14 -11.36 40.77 -7.31
C MET A 14 -10.01 40.08 -7.53
N GLU A 15 -8.89 40.70 -7.14
CA GLU A 15 -7.55 40.13 -7.31
C GLU A 15 -6.96 39.57 -6.00
N ASN A 16 -7.68 39.62 -4.88
CA ASN A 16 -7.13 39.24 -3.57
C ASN A 16 -7.97 38.24 -2.76
N ASP A 17 -8.84 37.47 -3.42
CA ASP A 17 -9.33 36.20 -2.86
C ASP A 17 -8.54 35.01 -3.41
N GLU A 18 -7.22 35.07 -3.21
CA GLU A 18 -6.36 33.88 -3.20
C GLU A 18 -6.64 32.97 -1.99
N SER A 19 -7.65 33.25 -1.16
CA SER A 19 -8.04 32.38 -0.05
C SER A 19 -8.99 31.25 -0.46
N THR A 20 -9.69 31.40 -1.60
CA THR A 20 -10.65 30.39 -2.11
C THR A 20 -10.09 29.51 -3.25
N LYS A 21 -8.81 29.72 -3.62
CA LYS A 21 -7.99 28.70 -4.28
C LYS A 21 -6.94 28.19 -3.31
N ARG A 22 -7.36 27.65 -2.16
CA ARG A 22 -6.64 26.49 -1.64
C ARG A 22 -6.83 25.37 -2.64
N THR A 23 -5.99 25.39 -3.68
CA THR A 23 -5.33 24.19 -4.18
C THR A 23 -5.22 23.28 -2.97
N PHE A 24 -5.98 22.17 -2.96
CA PHE A 24 -5.68 21.10 -2.03
C PHE A 24 -4.18 20.90 -2.16
N ALA A 25 -3.43 21.30 -1.14
CA ALA A 25 -2.00 21.13 -1.14
C ALA A 25 -1.81 19.62 -1.22
N PHE A 26 -1.55 19.14 -2.43
CA PHE A 26 -1.31 17.74 -2.79
C PHE A 26 0.11 17.34 -2.34
N ASP A 27 0.60 17.98 -1.28
CA ASP A 27 1.98 17.90 -0.80
C ASP A 27 2.06 17.29 0.61
N GLU A 28 0.95 16.84 1.22
CA GLU A 28 1.10 15.90 2.33
C GLU A 28 1.54 14.55 1.73
N PRO A 29 2.75 14.05 2.07
CA PRO A 29 3.19 12.76 1.57
C PRO A 29 2.22 11.69 2.07
N CYS A 30 1.88 10.74 1.20
CA CYS A 30 0.96 9.64 1.51
C CYS A 30 1.35 8.86 2.77
N GLU A 31 2.60 8.93 3.19
CA GLU A 31 3.14 8.34 4.44
C GLU A 31 2.47 8.90 5.71
N ASN A 32 1.95 10.13 5.65
CA ASN A 32 1.24 10.80 6.74
C ASN A 32 -0.24 10.44 6.80
N PHE A 33 -0.77 9.83 5.74
CA PHE A 33 -2.14 9.32 5.71
C PHE A 33 -2.17 7.90 6.28
N ARG A 34 -2.86 7.74 7.40
CA ARG A 34 -3.09 6.46 8.06
C ARG A 34 -4.58 6.24 8.31
N ASP A 35 -5.04 5.05 7.98
CA ASP A 35 -6.34 4.57 8.43
C ASP A 35 -6.21 4.11 9.88
N VAL A 36 -7.23 4.39 10.68
CA VAL A 36 -7.34 3.88 12.05
C VAL A 36 -7.54 2.37 12.03
N ARG A 37 -8.26 1.87 11.02
CA ARG A 37 -8.51 0.43 10.79
C ARG A 37 -8.30 0.07 9.32
N PRO A 38 -7.06 -0.12 8.86
CA PRO A 38 -6.73 -0.30 7.44
C PRO A 38 -7.52 -1.42 6.76
N ASN A 39 -7.63 -2.58 7.42
CA ASN A 39 -8.35 -3.73 6.87
C ASN A 39 -9.84 -3.45 6.72
N ALA A 40 -10.48 -2.86 7.73
CA ALA A 40 -11.90 -2.52 7.67
C ALA A 40 -12.19 -1.45 6.61
N CYS A 41 -11.29 -0.46 6.45
CA CYS A 41 -11.41 0.56 5.42
C CYS A 41 -11.28 -0.03 4.01
N LYS A 42 -10.36 -0.98 3.82
CA LYS A 42 -10.23 -1.72 2.56
C LYS A 42 -11.50 -2.51 2.25
N GLU A 43 -12.00 -3.29 3.20
CA GLU A 43 -13.24 -4.06 3.04
C GLU A 43 -14.44 -3.15 2.71
N LEU A 44 -14.59 -2.02 3.40
CA LEU A 44 -15.67 -1.07 3.15
C LEU A 44 -15.57 -0.44 1.75
N ALA A 45 -14.38 -0.03 1.31
CA ALA A 45 -14.18 0.53 -0.03
C ALA A 45 -14.33 -0.51 -1.15
N GLU A 46 -14.10 -1.79 -0.85
CA GLU A 46 -14.33 -2.91 -1.78
C GLU A 46 -15.82 -3.27 -1.89
N MET A 47 -16.53 -3.30 -0.76
CA MET A 47 -17.97 -3.58 -0.71
C MET A 47 -18.81 -2.42 -1.25
N ASP A 48 -18.39 -1.19 -1.00
CA ASP A 48 -19.09 0.02 -1.40
C ASP A 48 -18.12 1.04 -2.03
N LYS A 49 -18.18 1.13 -3.36
CA LYS A 49 -17.35 2.06 -4.15
C LYS A 49 -17.63 3.53 -3.84
N HIS A 50 -18.78 3.84 -3.25
CA HIS A 50 -19.20 5.19 -2.87
C HIS A 50 -19.01 5.46 -1.37
N TYR A 51 -18.46 4.52 -0.59
CA TYR A 51 -18.25 4.68 0.85
C TYR A 51 -17.60 6.03 1.23
N CYS A 52 -16.56 6.43 0.48
CA CYS A 52 -15.82 7.66 0.73
C CYS A 52 -16.63 8.94 0.45
N SER A 53 -17.60 8.88 -0.48
CA SER A 53 -18.51 9.99 -0.79
C SER A 53 -19.74 10.01 0.11
N ASP A 54 -20.25 8.82 0.47
CA ASP A 54 -21.53 8.65 1.16
C ASP A 54 -21.37 8.86 2.67
N TYR A 55 -20.18 8.56 3.21
CA TYR A 55 -19.85 8.70 4.63
C TYR A 55 -18.61 9.58 4.89
N PRO A 56 -18.58 10.84 4.41
CA PRO A 56 -17.36 11.65 4.39
C PRO A 56 -16.80 11.95 5.79
N SER A 57 -17.66 12.10 6.80
CA SER A 57 -17.25 12.30 8.20
C SER A 57 -16.60 11.06 8.80
N GLN A 58 -17.08 9.86 8.45
CA GLN A 58 -16.54 8.58 8.94
C GLN A 58 -15.25 8.24 8.20
N ALA A 59 -15.25 8.42 6.88
CA ALA A 59 -14.07 8.26 6.03
C ALA A 59 -12.90 9.13 6.49
N LYS A 60 -13.14 10.42 6.77
CA LYS A 60 -12.09 11.33 7.29
C LYS A 60 -11.54 10.90 8.65
N ARG A 61 -12.37 10.29 9.50
CA ARG A 61 -11.98 9.89 10.86
C ARG A 61 -11.25 8.55 10.89
N PHE A 62 -11.69 7.58 10.10
CA PHE A 62 -11.24 6.19 10.21
C PHE A 62 -10.45 5.72 8.99
N CYS A 63 -10.76 6.23 7.80
CA CYS A 63 -10.24 5.76 6.53
C CYS A 63 -9.52 6.88 5.76
N LYS A 64 -8.78 7.73 6.48
CA LYS A 64 -8.13 8.94 5.95
C LYS A 64 -7.24 8.62 4.75
N ARG A 65 -6.57 7.46 4.73
CA ARG A 65 -5.69 7.04 3.63
C ARG A 65 -6.48 6.40 2.49
N THR A 66 -7.32 5.41 2.81
CA THR A 66 -8.13 4.72 1.79
C THR A 66 -8.98 5.68 0.98
N CYS A 67 -9.55 6.70 1.62
CA CYS A 67 -10.38 7.72 0.98
C CYS A 67 -9.60 8.97 0.52
N SER A 68 -8.26 8.94 0.53
CA SER A 68 -7.44 9.98 -0.08
C SER A 68 -6.95 9.57 -1.47
N PRO A 69 -6.38 10.50 -2.24
CA PRO A 69 -5.75 10.20 -3.52
C PRO A 69 -4.62 9.16 -3.45
N CYS A 70 -4.11 8.86 -2.25
CA CYS A 70 -3.10 7.84 -2.02
C CYS A 70 -3.62 6.40 -2.17
N GLY A 71 -4.93 6.22 -2.02
CA GLY A 71 -5.57 4.90 -1.96
C GLY A 71 -5.19 4.08 -0.72
N PRO A 72 -5.78 2.88 -0.56
CA PRO A 72 -5.49 2.00 0.56
C PRO A 72 -4.00 1.66 0.64
N ALA A 73 -3.50 1.48 1.86
CA ALA A 73 -2.12 1.06 2.05
C ALA A 73 -1.87 -0.27 1.33
N LYS A 74 -0.77 -0.35 0.57
CA LYS A 74 -0.32 -1.63 0.02
C LYS A 74 -0.09 -2.58 1.19
N GLU A 75 -0.68 -3.77 1.13
CA GLU A 75 -0.36 -4.82 2.07
C GLU A 75 1.15 -5.08 1.98
N LYS A 76 1.84 -4.89 3.10
CA LYS A 76 3.23 -5.34 3.19
C LYS A 76 3.20 -6.85 3.03
N ALA A 77 4.01 -7.36 2.10
CA ALA A 77 4.25 -8.79 2.03
C ALA A 77 4.59 -9.30 3.44
N PRO A 78 4.08 -10.46 3.86
CA PRO A 78 4.39 -10.99 5.17
C PRO A 78 5.91 -11.01 5.31
N GLY A 79 6.42 -10.42 6.40
CA GLY A 79 7.84 -10.50 6.71
C GLY A 79 8.28 -11.96 6.77
N PRO A 80 9.58 -12.24 6.54
CA PRO A 80 10.09 -13.59 6.73
C PRO A 80 9.72 -14.07 8.14
N SER A 81 9.17 -15.28 8.25
CA SER A 81 8.91 -15.88 9.56
C SER A 81 10.24 -15.97 10.33
N ALA A 82 10.25 -15.55 11.61
CA ALA A 82 11.42 -15.69 12.47
C ALA A 82 11.86 -17.17 12.62
N GLU A 83 10.94 -18.11 12.39
CA GLU A 83 11.15 -19.56 12.45
C GLU A 83 11.49 -20.18 11.08
N CYS A 84 11.93 -19.38 10.10
CA CYS A 84 12.27 -19.91 8.78
C CYS A 84 13.60 -20.67 8.77
N GLU A 85 13.51 -22.00 8.87
CA GLU A 85 14.64 -22.91 8.75
C GLU A 85 14.42 -23.97 7.68
N ASP A 86 15.52 -24.58 7.21
CA ASP A 86 15.45 -25.78 6.38
C ASP A 86 15.25 -26.99 7.30
N LEU A 87 14.22 -27.80 7.05
CA LEU A 87 14.04 -29.07 7.78
C LEU A 87 15.12 -30.11 7.41
N ARG A 88 15.77 -29.92 6.25
CA ARG A 88 16.88 -30.74 5.80
C ARG A 88 18.18 -29.95 5.80
N ASN A 89 19.25 -30.56 6.30
CA ASN A 89 20.59 -29.96 6.31
C ASN A 89 21.31 -30.06 4.95
N ASP A 90 20.84 -30.90 4.04
CA ASP A 90 21.46 -31.18 2.75
C ASP A 90 20.92 -30.33 1.58
N CYS A 91 20.03 -29.38 1.85
CA CYS A 91 19.47 -28.49 0.81
C CYS A 91 20.56 -27.74 0.01
N LYS A 92 21.65 -27.33 0.69
CA LYS A 92 22.83 -26.70 0.05
C LYS A 92 23.57 -27.60 -0.93
N PHE A 93 23.40 -28.91 -0.82
CA PHE A 93 24.05 -29.90 -1.67
C PHE A 93 23.10 -30.44 -2.74
N MET A 94 21.89 -30.83 -2.33
CA MET A 94 20.90 -31.45 -3.21
C MET A 94 20.36 -30.49 -4.27
N ILE A 95 20.08 -29.23 -3.91
CA ILE A 95 19.48 -28.27 -4.86
C ILE A 95 20.47 -27.95 -6.00
N PRO A 96 21.75 -27.61 -5.75
CA PRO A 96 22.73 -27.41 -6.84
C PRO A 96 22.97 -28.65 -7.68
N LEU A 97 23.01 -29.84 -7.06
CA LEU A 97 23.14 -31.09 -7.81
C LEU A 97 21.96 -31.32 -8.76
N TYR A 98 20.74 -31.10 -8.28
CA TYR A 98 19.55 -31.25 -9.12
C TYR A 98 19.55 -30.25 -10.28
N ARG A 99 19.92 -28.99 -10.01
CA ARG A 99 20.11 -27.96 -11.05
C ARG A 99 21.10 -28.41 -12.11
N LYS A 100 22.23 -28.98 -11.70
CA LYS A 100 23.26 -29.47 -12.61
C LYS A 100 22.81 -30.70 -13.41
N ALA A 101 22.10 -31.64 -12.78
CA ALA A 101 21.70 -32.90 -13.40
C ALA A 101 20.52 -32.73 -14.37
N TYR A 102 19.55 -31.88 -14.03
CA TYR A 102 18.29 -31.76 -14.76
C TYR A 102 18.08 -30.41 -15.45
N ASN A 103 19.00 -29.46 -15.28
CA ASN A 103 18.87 -28.09 -15.79
C ASN A 103 17.55 -27.41 -15.37
N GLN A 104 17.09 -27.71 -14.16
CA GLN A 104 15.86 -27.20 -13.58
C GLN A 104 16.13 -26.71 -12.16
N ASP A 105 15.43 -25.66 -11.72
CA ASP A 105 15.52 -25.18 -10.35
C ASP A 105 14.40 -25.80 -9.49
N PRO A 106 14.70 -26.73 -8.56
CA PRO A 106 13.68 -27.31 -7.70
C PRO A 106 12.92 -26.28 -6.88
N CYS A 107 13.54 -25.14 -6.55
CA CYS A 107 12.87 -24.06 -5.83
C CYS A 107 11.69 -23.47 -6.64
N VAL A 108 11.71 -23.62 -7.97
CA VAL A 108 10.66 -23.17 -8.91
C VAL A 108 9.81 -24.34 -9.40
N THR A 109 10.44 -25.47 -9.73
CA THR A 109 9.77 -26.63 -10.34
C THR A 109 9.02 -27.47 -9.31
N TYR A 110 9.51 -27.55 -8.07
CA TYR A 110 8.91 -28.35 -6.98
C TYR A 110 8.69 -27.50 -5.72
N PRO A 111 7.92 -26.40 -5.82
CA PRO A 111 7.80 -25.43 -4.74
C PRO A 111 7.21 -26.07 -3.48
N SER A 112 6.29 -27.03 -3.59
CA SER A 112 5.72 -27.73 -2.43
C SER A 112 6.78 -28.51 -1.64
N TYR A 113 7.70 -29.17 -2.34
CA TYR A 113 8.76 -29.94 -1.69
C TYR A 113 9.79 -29.00 -1.05
N THR A 114 10.25 -27.99 -1.79
CA THR A 114 11.24 -27.06 -1.26
C THR A 114 10.68 -26.16 -0.17
N TYR A 115 9.40 -25.82 -0.23
CA TYR A 115 8.73 -25.04 0.82
C TYR A 115 8.67 -25.81 2.13
N LYS A 116 8.49 -27.13 2.05
CA LYS A 116 8.48 -27.99 3.24
C LYS A 116 9.88 -28.21 3.80
N TYR A 117 10.87 -28.52 2.96
CA TYR A 117 12.15 -29.03 3.44
C TYR A 117 13.34 -28.07 3.31
N CYS A 118 13.33 -27.21 2.31
CA CYS A 118 14.45 -26.33 1.92
C CYS A 118 14.02 -24.87 1.86
N ARG A 119 13.19 -24.47 2.82
CA ARG A 119 12.45 -23.22 2.80
C ARG A 119 13.36 -22.00 2.88
N LYS A 120 14.37 -22.06 3.77
CA LYS A 120 15.37 -21.01 3.94
C LYS A 120 16.30 -20.97 2.73
N PHE A 121 16.75 -22.13 2.25
CA PHE A 121 17.60 -22.22 1.06
C PHE A 121 16.93 -21.62 -0.19
N CYS A 122 15.67 -21.93 -0.42
CA CYS A 122 14.90 -21.43 -1.57
C CYS A 122 14.31 -20.04 -1.34
N SER A 123 14.66 -19.34 -0.25
CA SER A 123 14.12 -18.01 0.09
C SER A 123 12.58 -17.96 0.18
N GLN A 124 11.96 -19.06 0.59
CA GLN A 124 10.50 -19.24 0.68
C GLN A 124 9.95 -18.91 2.09
N CYS A 125 10.64 -18.01 2.81
CA CYS A 125 10.35 -17.66 4.21
C CYS A 125 9.11 -16.76 4.41
N ILE A 126 8.38 -16.44 3.35
CA ILE A 126 7.26 -15.48 3.38
C ILE A 126 6.00 -16.19 3.93
N GLY A 127 5.51 -15.75 5.10
CA GLY A 127 4.20 -16.12 5.68
C GLY A 127 4.11 -17.46 6.45
N PRO A 128 3.05 -17.72 7.24
CA PRO A 128 2.90 -18.96 8.01
C PRO A 128 2.68 -20.18 7.11
N ILE A 129 3.18 -21.34 7.54
CA ILE A 129 2.86 -22.65 6.94
C ILE A 129 1.38 -22.90 7.24
N ARG A 130 0.49 -22.67 6.27
CA ARG A 130 -0.88 -23.21 6.36
C ARG A 130 -0.76 -24.70 6.06
N VAL A 131 -0.74 -25.49 7.13
CA VAL A 131 -0.82 -26.96 7.12
C VAL A 131 -2.23 -27.37 6.71
#